data_AF-A0A3D3BMR1-F1
#
_entry.id   AF-A0A3D3BMR1-F1
#
_cell.length_a   1.000
_cell.length_b   1.000
_cell.length_c   1.000
_cell.angle_alpha   90.00
_cell.angle_beta   90.00
_cell.angle_gamma   90.00
#
_symmetry.space_group_name_H-M   'P 1'
#
loop_
_entity.id
_entity.type
_entity.pdbx_description
1 polymer ?
#
loop_
_entity_poly.entity_id
_entity_poly.type
_entity_poly.pdbx_seq_one_letter_code
_entity_poly.pdbx_strand_id
1 'polypeptide(L)'
;GLRGADRPVRRPDLTVATEDHNIPTIDVDKPIADPVSRAQVEALRTNCAEFGVPLYSLGNVEQGIVHVVGPQMGLTQPGMTIVCGDSHTSTHGAFGALAFGIGTSEVEHVLATQTLPLKPFKTMAINVEGDLPEGVSAKDIILAVIAKIGTGGGQGYVLEYRGSAIRGLSMEGRMTVCNMSIEAGARAGMIAPDQTTFDYVQGREKAPNGQEWDDAVAYWKTLFTDDDAEFDAVVDIDASTLTPFVTWGTNPGQGLPLSASVPSPDDATDDVDRVAIERALEYMDLTPGTPLRDVAVDTVFIGSCTNGRIEDLRVAADILQGREVKEGMRLMVVPGSARVRLQAESEGLDQVFLEAGGEWRGAGCSMCLGMNPDKLTPGERSASTSNRNFEGRQGPGGRTHLVSPAVAASTAVTGHLSSPADLA
;
A
#
# COMPACT_ATOMS: atom_id res chain seq x y z
N GLY A 1 7.83 -20.66 -18.45
CA GLY A 1 8.70 -21.78 -18.85
C GLY A 1 8.17 -23.15 -18.45
N LEU A 2 7.33 -23.30 -17.41
CA LEU A 2 6.82 -24.62 -16.97
C LEU A 2 6.31 -25.52 -18.09
N ARG A 3 5.37 -25.03 -18.91
CA ARG A 3 4.82 -25.78 -20.07
C ARG A 3 5.91 -26.20 -21.07
N GLY A 4 6.86 -25.30 -21.36
CA GLY A 4 7.97 -25.57 -22.28
C GLY A 4 8.96 -26.62 -21.73
N ALA A 5 8.99 -26.82 -20.41
CA ALA A 5 9.80 -27.83 -19.74
C ALA A 5 9.01 -29.06 -19.31
N ASP A 6 7.73 -29.17 -19.71
CA ASP A 6 6.80 -30.24 -19.32
C ASP A 6 6.69 -30.42 -17.78
N ARG A 7 6.56 -29.30 -17.06
CA ARG A 7 6.48 -29.27 -15.59
C ARG A 7 5.10 -28.83 -15.11
N PRO A 8 4.53 -29.52 -14.10
CA PRO A 8 3.35 -29.02 -13.40
C PRO A 8 3.73 -27.94 -12.38
N VAL A 9 2.71 -27.26 -11.83
CA VAL A 9 2.85 -26.48 -10.58
C VAL A 9 2.97 -27.48 -9.42
N ARG A 10 4.03 -27.36 -8.60
CA ARG A 10 4.37 -28.32 -7.55
C ARG A 10 3.39 -28.32 -6.38
N ARG A 11 2.90 -27.15 -5.98
CA ARG A 11 1.95 -26.97 -4.85
C ARG A 11 0.81 -26.03 -5.24
N PRO A 12 -0.16 -26.50 -6.05
CA PRO A 12 -1.35 -25.71 -6.36
C PRO A 12 -2.15 -25.35 -5.09
N ASP A 13 -2.07 -26.18 -4.06
CA ASP A 13 -2.70 -25.98 -2.74
C ASP A 13 -2.05 -24.85 -1.92
N LEU A 14 -0.83 -24.41 -2.27
CA LEU A 14 -0.15 -23.25 -1.68
C LEU A 14 -0.08 -22.05 -2.64
N THR A 15 -0.82 -22.09 -3.75
CA THR A 15 -0.78 -21.06 -4.78
C THR A 15 -2.17 -20.49 -5.00
N VAL A 16 -2.27 -19.16 -5.12
CA VAL A 16 -3.51 -18.47 -5.41
C VAL A 16 -3.27 -17.35 -6.41
N ALA A 17 -4.26 -17.06 -7.24
CA ALA A 17 -4.24 -15.95 -8.18
C ALA A 17 -5.47 -15.06 -8.02
N THR A 18 -5.34 -13.78 -8.37
CA THR A 18 -6.42 -12.80 -8.43
C THR A 18 -6.21 -11.89 -9.63
N GLU A 19 -7.28 -11.27 -10.12
CA GLU A 19 -7.25 -10.25 -11.15
C GLU A 19 -7.40 -8.86 -10.51
N ASP A 20 -6.36 -8.02 -10.61
CA ASP A 20 -6.34 -6.70 -9.94
C ASP A 20 -5.65 -5.58 -10.72
N HIS A 21 -4.65 -5.90 -11.56
CA HIS A 21 -3.83 -4.91 -12.28
C HIS A 21 -4.45 -4.40 -13.59
N ASN A 22 -5.00 -5.32 -14.39
CA ASN A 22 -5.48 -5.06 -15.76
C ASN A 22 -7.01 -5.03 -15.87
N ILE A 23 -7.69 -4.82 -14.74
CA ILE A 23 -9.15 -4.77 -14.68
C ILE A 23 -9.63 -3.31 -14.63
N PRO A 24 -10.78 -3.01 -15.24
CA PRO A 24 -11.40 -1.70 -15.08
C PRO A 24 -12.01 -1.57 -13.68
N THR A 25 -12.17 -0.33 -13.21
CA THR A 25 -12.93 -0.02 -11.98
C THR A 25 -14.30 0.59 -12.28
N ILE A 26 -14.64 0.72 -13.57
CA ILE A 26 -15.96 1.08 -14.08
C ILE A 26 -16.43 0.01 -15.04
N ASP A 27 -17.76 -0.08 -15.22
CA ASP A 27 -18.35 -1.03 -16.15
C ASP A 27 -17.77 -2.45 -15.94
N VAL A 28 -17.59 -2.83 -14.66
CA VAL A 28 -16.91 -4.08 -14.26
C VAL A 28 -17.66 -5.34 -14.71
N ASP A 29 -18.93 -5.17 -15.10
CA ASP A 29 -19.82 -6.16 -15.69
C ASP A 29 -19.66 -6.29 -17.21
N LYS A 30 -18.93 -5.38 -17.86
CA LYS A 30 -18.67 -5.39 -19.31
C LYS A 30 -17.33 -6.07 -19.64
N PRO A 31 -17.14 -6.55 -20.88
CA PRO A 31 -15.83 -7.01 -21.33
C PRO A 31 -14.76 -5.92 -21.19
N ILE A 32 -13.55 -6.33 -20.79
CA ILE A 32 -12.39 -5.43 -20.73
C ILE A 32 -12.18 -4.80 -22.12
N ALA A 33 -12.29 -3.48 -22.18
CA ALA A 33 -12.28 -2.72 -23.43
C ALA A 33 -10.89 -2.70 -24.08
N ASP A 34 -9.84 -2.55 -23.27
CA ASP A 34 -8.46 -2.58 -23.74
C ASP A 34 -8.08 -4.02 -24.18
N PRO A 35 -7.71 -4.23 -25.45
CA PRO A 35 -7.43 -5.58 -25.97
C PRO A 35 -6.17 -6.21 -25.37
N VAL A 36 -5.17 -5.41 -24.97
CA VAL A 36 -3.94 -5.90 -24.33
C VAL A 36 -4.25 -6.37 -22.91
N SER A 37 -4.96 -5.54 -22.14
CA SER A 37 -5.41 -5.88 -20.79
C SER A 37 -6.28 -7.14 -20.80
N ARG A 38 -7.23 -7.22 -21.74
CA ARG A 38 -8.09 -8.40 -21.92
C ARG A 38 -7.28 -9.65 -22.21
N ALA A 39 -6.34 -9.60 -23.16
CA ALA A 39 -5.52 -10.75 -23.52
C ALA A 39 -4.66 -11.24 -22.34
N GLN A 40 -4.14 -10.34 -21.50
CA GLN A 40 -3.38 -10.71 -20.30
C GLN A 40 -4.26 -11.40 -19.25
N VAL A 41 -5.47 -10.89 -19.01
CA VAL A 41 -6.44 -11.50 -18.09
C VAL A 41 -6.91 -12.87 -18.60
N GLU A 42 -7.20 -13.00 -19.90
CA GLU A 42 -7.57 -14.29 -20.52
C GLU A 42 -6.42 -15.31 -20.44
N ALA A 43 -5.18 -14.88 -20.62
CA ALA A 43 -4.01 -15.73 -20.45
C ALA A 43 -3.86 -16.21 -19.00
N LEU A 44 -4.08 -15.35 -18.00
CA LEU A 44 -4.09 -15.73 -16.59
C LEU A 44 -5.17 -16.79 -16.31
N ARG A 45 -6.41 -16.53 -16.73
CA ARG A 45 -7.55 -17.47 -16.59
C ARG A 45 -7.24 -18.85 -17.18
N THR A 46 -6.72 -18.87 -18.40
CA THR A 46 -6.35 -20.11 -19.11
C THR A 46 -5.27 -20.87 -18.36
N ASN A 47 -4.20 -20.17 -17.94
CA ASN A 47 -3.11 -20.80 -17.20
C ASN A 47 -3.57 -21.32 -15.83
N CYS A 48 -4.36 -20.56 -15.07
CA CYS A 48 -4.89 -21.01 -13.79
C CYS A 48 -5.75 -22.28 -13.94
N ALA A 49 -6.61 -22.33 -14.95
CA ALA A 49 -7.43 -23.50 -15.24
C ALA A 49 -6.58 -24.72 -15.65
N GLU A 50 -5.58 -24.53 -16.52
CA GLU A 50 -4.70 -25.61 -16.98
C GLU A 50 -3.84 -26.19 -15.85
N PHE A 51 -3.30 -25.34 -14.99
CA PHE A 51 -2.40 -25.75 -13.90
C PHE A 51 -3.12 -26.04 -12.57
N GLY A 52 -4.45 -25.91 -12.52
CA GLY A 52 -5.25 -26.16 -11.32
C GLY A 52 -5.01 -25.16 -10.18
N VAL A 53 -4.66 -23.92 -10.51
CA VAL A 53 -4.45 -22.85 -9.53
C VAL A 53 -5.77 -22.11 -9.27
N PRO A 54 -6.25 -22.01 -8.02
CA PRO A 54 -7.42 -21.20 -7.68
C PRO A 54 -7.27 -19.74 -8.13
N LEU A 55 -8.31 -19.22 -8.78
CA LEU A 55 -8.36 -17.85 -9.30
C LEU A 55 -9.60 -17.10 -8.79
N TYR A 56 -9.37 -15.97 -8.12
CA TYR A 56 -10.41 -14.99 -7.82
C TYR A 56 -10.52 -13.99 -8.98
N SER A 57 -11.31 -14.37 -9.99
CA SER A 57 -11.52 -13.60 -11.21
C SER A 57 -12.47 -12.42 -11.00
N LEU A 58 -12.43 -11.42 -11.89
CA LEU A 58 -13.35 -10.28 -11.89
C LEU A 58 -14.82 -10.76 -11.79
N GLY A 59 -15.56 -10.19 -10.83
CA GLY A 59 -16.93 -10.59 -10.50
C GLY A 59 -17.07 -11.60 -9.34
N ASN A 60 -15.96 -12.18 -8.87
CA ASN A 60 -15.96 -12.99 -7.64
C ASN A 60 -16.01 -12.06 -6.40
N VAL A 61 -16.75 -12.47 -5.36
CA VAL A 61 -16.85 -11.72 -4.08
C VAL A 61 -15.50 -11.58 -3.35
N GLU A 62 -14.59 -12.53 -3.55
CA GLU A 62 -13.24 -12.52 -2.98
C GLU A 62 -12.20 -11.90 -3.92
N GLN A 63 -12.60 -11.37 -5.09
CA GLN A 63 -11.67 -10.67 -5.99
C GLN A 63 -11.23 -9.35 -5.37
N GLY A 64 -9.96 -9.01 -5.60
CA GLY A 64 -9.37 -7.76 -5.15
C GLY A 64 -7.87 -7.74 -5.36
N ILE A 65 -7.23 -6.69 -4.88
CA ILE A 65 -5.78 -6.55 -4.91
C ILE A 65 -5.16 -7.65 -4.06
N VAL A 66 -4.15 -8.35 -4.57
CA VAL A 66 -3.59 -9.57 -3.95
C VAL A 66 -3.19 -9.37 -2.48
N HIS A 67 -2.66 -8.20 -2.12
CA HIS A 67 -2.23 -7.86 -0.76
C HIS A 67 -3.37 -7.42 0.18
N VAL A 68 -4.59 -7.31 -0.33
CA VAL A 68 -5.83 -7.16 0.45
C VAL A 68 -6.51 -8.52 0.59
N VAL A 69 -6.61 -9.27 -0.51
CA VAL A 69 -7.22 -10.60 -0.54
C VAL A 69 -6.50 -11.59 0.37
N GLY A 70 -5.17 -11.65 0.34
CA GLY A 70 -4.41 -12.60 1.18
C GLY A 70 -4.75 -12.50 2.68
N PRO A 71 -4.57 -11.32 3.31
CA PRO A 71 -4.98 -11.07 4.68
C PRO A 71 -6.48 -11.26 4.91
N GLN A 72 -7.32 -10.77 4.00
CA GLN A 72 -8.78 -10.86 4.10
C GLN A 72 -9.26 -12.32 4.21
N MET A 73 -8.61 -13.24 3.51
CA MET A 73 -9.00 -14.65 3.51
C MET A 73 -8.34 -15.46 4.62
N GLY A 74 -7.34 -14.91 5.33
CA GLY A 74 -6.52 -15.67 6.29
C GLY A 74 -5.43 -16.52 5.63
N LEU A 75 -5.10 -16.23 4.36
CA LEU A 75 -3.97 -16.85 3.64
C LEU A 75 -2.62 -16.33 4.14
N THR A 76 -2.62 -15.17 4.79
CA THR A 76 -1.45 -14.58 5.42
C THR A 76 -1.48 -14.88 6.91
N GLN A 77 -0.48 -15.61 7.38
CA GLN A 77 -0.38 -16.05 8.77
C GLN A 77 1.05 -15.86 9.29
N PRO A 78 1.24 -15.67 10.61
CA PRO A 78 2.56 -15.54 11.18
C PRO A 78 3.49 -16.73 10.90
N GLY A 79 4.78 -16.43 10.71
CA GLY A 79 5.83 -17.43 10.47
C GLY A 79 5.86 -18.00 9.05
N MET A 80 4.99 -17.55 8.14
CA MET A 80 5.03 -17.96 6.74
C MET A 80 6.13 -17.24 5.96
N THR A 81 6.63 -17.91 4.91
CA THR A 81 7.37 -17.25 3.82
C THR A 81 6.42 -17.06 2.65
N ILE A 82 6.18 -15.81 2.25
CA ILE A 82 5.20 -15.47 1.21
C ILE A 82 5.89 -14.72 0.08
N VAL A 83 5.73 -15.20 -1.15
CA VAL A 83 6.30 -14.56 -2.33
C VAL A 83 5.25 -14.39 -3.41
N CYS A 84 5.29 -13.26 -4.11
CA CYS A 84 4.41 -12.97 -5.23
C CYS A 84 5.20 -12.24 -6.31
N GLY A 85 4.69 -12.25 -7.55
CA GLY A 85 5.20 -11.43 -8.65
C GLY A 85 4.98 -9.93 -8.48
N ASP A 86 4.64 -9.45 -7.28
CA ASP A 86 4.39 -8.05 -6.94
C ASP A 86 5.37 -7.58 -5.84
N SER A 87 5.87 -6.36 -5.98
CA SER A 87 6.84 -5.78 -5.05
C SER A 87 6.29 -5.55 -3.63
N HIS A 88 5.01 -5.24 -3.48
CA HIS A 88 4.36 -4.91 -2.20
C HIS A 88 3.88 -6.15 -1.44
N THR A 89 4.38 -7.34 -1.81
CA THR A 89 4.27 -8.56 -1.00
C THR A 89 4.80 -8.34 0.42
N SER A 90 5.67 -7.36 0.62
CA SER A 90 6.06 -6.83 1.93
C SER A 90 4.88 -6.55 2.87
N THR A 91 3.69 -6.19 2.36
CA THR A 91 2.44 -6.00 3.15
C THR A 91 2.19 -7.13 4.13
N HIS A 92 2.44 -8.37 3.71
CA HIS A 92 2.14 -9.56 4.50
C HIS A 92 3.06 -9.70 5.73
N GLY A 93 4.18 -8.99 5.78
CA GLY A 93 5.05 -8.99 6.95
C GLY A 93 4.45 -8.29 8.18
N ALA A 94 3.34 -7.56 8.02
CA ALA A 94 2.54 -7.06 9.15
C ALA A 94 2.03 -8.18 10.09
N PHE A 95 2.05 -9.42 9.61
CA PHE A 95 1.66 -10.62 10.36
C PHE A 95 2.85 -11.36 10.97
N GLY A 96 4.07 -10.84 10.90
CA GLY A 96 5.27 -11.59 11.27
C GLY A 96 5.64 -12.67 10.25
N ALA A 97 5.29 -12.45 8.98
CA ALA A 97 5.68 -13.31 7.85
C ALA A 97 6.89 -12.72 7.11
N LEU A 98 7.81 -13.57 6.65
CA LEU A 98 8.87 -13.12 5.74
C LEU A 98 8.31 -13.05 4.32
N ALA A 99 7.90 -11.85 3.91
CA ALA A 99 7.15 -11.67 2.68
C ALA A 99 7.78 -10.64 1.73
N PHE A 100 8.01 -11.03 0.48
CA PHE A 100 8.71 -10.17 -0.49
C PHE A 100 8.39 -10.49 -1.95
N GLY A 101 8.48 -9.47 -2.80
CA GLY A 101 8.26 -9.60 -4.24
C GLY A 101 9.39 -10.32 -4.95
N ILE A 102 9.05 -11.09 -5.98
CA ILE A 102 9.99 -11.86 -6.80
C ILE A 102 9.77 -11.62 -8.30
N GLY A 103 10.82 -11.80 -9.10
CA GLY A 103 10.73 -11.64 -10.55
C GLY A 103 10.09 -12.84 -11.26
N THR A 104 9.70 -12.69 -12.52
CA THR A 104 9.04 -13.75 -13.32
C THR A 104 9.79 -15.09 -13.32
N SER A 105 11.12 -15.06 -13.45
CA SER A 105 11.93 -16.30 -13.44
C SER A 105 11.94 -16.97 -12.06
N GLU A 106 11.90 -16.19 -10.98
CA GLU A 106 11.79 -16.70 -9.62
C GLU A 106 10.38 -17.25 -9.35
N VAL A 107 9.33 -16.62 -9.87
CA VAL A 107 7.95 -17.14 -9.81
C VAL A 107 7.89 -18.52 -10.46
N GLU A 108 8.43 -18.66 -11.66
CA GLU A 108 8.53 -19.98 -12.31
C GLU A 108 9.27 -21.00 -11.43
N HIS A 109 10.38 -20.59 -10.80
CA HIS A 109 11.16 -21.46 -9.93
C HIS A 109 10.39 -21.90 -8.68
N VAL A 110 9.65 -21.00 -8.04
CA VAL A 110 8.80 -21.29 -6.87
C VAL A 110 7.65 -22.21 -7.26
N LEU A 111 6.99 -21.95 -8.39
CA LEU A 111 5.93 -22.81 -8.89
C LEU A 111 6.45 -24.22 -9.18
N ALA A 112 7.69 -24.36 -9.67
CA ALA A 112 8.31 -25.66 -9.93
C ALA A 112 8.85 -26.37 -8.67
N THR A 113 9.32 -25.64 -7.65
CA THR A 113 10.16 -26.21 -6.57
C THR A 113 9.69 -25.90 -5.16
N GLN A 114 8.95 -24.80 -4.95
CA GLN A 114 8.66 -24.19 -3.63
C GLN A 114 9.90 -23.80 -2.84
N THR A 115 10.97 -23.43 -3.55
CA THR A 115 12.22 -22.97 -2.97
C THR A 115 12.71 -21.74 -3.72
N LEU A 116 13.58 -20.95 -3.10
CA LEU A 116 14.27 -19.82 -3.73
C LEU A 116 15.73 -19.78 -3.25
N PRO A 117 16.71 -19.68 -4.16
CA PRO A 117 18.09 -19.44 -3.78
C PRO A 117 18.31 -17.95 -3.49
N LEU A 118 18.51 -17.59 -2.23
CA LEU A 118 18.71 -16.20 -1.80
C LEU A 118 19.96 -16.08 -0.93
N LYS A 119 20.58 -14.89 -0.95
CA LYS A 119 21.60 -14.52 0.05
C LYS A 119 20.90 -14.17 1.36
N PRO A 120 21.55 -14.41 2.52
CA PRO A 120 21.05 -13.91 3.79
C PRO A 120 20.84 -12.38 3.73
N PHE A 121 19.74 -11.92 4.30
CA PHE A 121 19.45 -10.49 4.43
C PHE A 121 20.12 -9.94 5.68
N LYS A 122 20.48 -8.67 5.63
CA LYS A 122 20.82 -7.91 6.83
C LYS A 122 19.54 -7.53 7.58
N THR A 123 19.67 -7.13 8.83
CA THR A 123 18.57 -6.79 9.73
C THR A 123 18.62 -5.30 10.09
N MET A 124 17.48 -4.61 10.02
CA MET A 124 17.38 -3.22 10.43
C MET A 124 16.20 -3.04 11.37
N ALA A 125 16.46 -2.56 12.58
CA ALA A 125 15.39 -2.19 13.52
C ALA A 125 14.92 -0.77 13.22
N ILE A 126 13.62 -0.60 13.00
CA ILE A 126 12.95 0.70 12.94
C ILE A 126 12.14 0.85 14.23
N ASN A 127 12.69 1.54 15.22
CA ASN A 127 12.03 1.75 16.51
C ASN A 127 11.20 3.04 16.45
N VAL A 128 9.88 2.92 16.64
CA VAL A 128 8.97 4.07 16.70
C VAL A 128 8.30 4.08 18.08
N GLU A 129 8.75 4.97 18.95
CA GLU A 129 8.31 5.03 20.36
C GLU A 129 7.51 6.29 20.66
N GLY A 130 6.52 6.19 21.55
CA GLY A 130 5.61 7.25 21.93
C GLY A 130 4.20 7.08 21.37
N ASP A 131 3.29 7.94 21.81
CA ASP A 131 1.92 7.97 21.31
C ASP A 131 1.83 8.84 20.04
N LEU A 132 1.03 8.39 19.07
CA LEU A 132 0.77 9.17 17.86
C LEU A 132 -0.14 10.36 18.18
N PRO A 133 0.23 11.59 17.76
CA PRO A 133 -0.65 12.73 17.89
C PRO A 133 -1.95 12.58 17.09
N GLU A 134 -2.97 13.36 17.47
CA GLU A 134 -4.23 13.39 16.75
C GLU A 134 -4.02 13.77 15.27
N GLY A 135 -4.72 13.06 14.36
CA GLY A 135 -4.59 13.26 12.92
C GLY A 135 -3.37 12.57 12.29
N VAL A 136 -2.51 11.90 13.07
CA VAL A 136 -1.37 11.11 12.57
C VAL A 136 -1.76 9.64 12.46
N SER A 137 -1.39 9.01 11.35
CA SER A 137 -1.74 7.64 11.01
C SER A 137 -0.50 6.77 10.69
N ALA A 138 -0.72 5.47 10.47
CA ALA A 138 0.31 4.55 9.99
C ALA A 138 0.99 5.03 8.70
N LYS A 139 0.25 5.72 7.82
CA LYS A 139 0.78 6.26 6.56
C LYS A 139 1.83 7.35 6.83
N ASP A 140 1.61 8.18 7.85
CA ASP A 140 2.52 9.25 8.21
C ASP A 140 3.80 8.69 8.84
N ILE A 141 3.70 7.64 9.66
CA ILE A 141 4.87 6.91 10.20
C ILE A 141 5.76 6.43 9.07
N ILE A 142 5.20 5.69 8.11
CA ILE A 142 6.03 5.05 7.08
C ILE A 142 6.60 6.08 6.09
N LEU A 143 5.87 7.15 5.77
CA LEU A 143 6.43 8.25 4.98
C LEU A 143 7.57 8.96 5.73
N ALA A 144 7.46 9.16 7.05
CA ALA A 144 8.54 9.72 7.86
C ALA A 144 9.77 8.80 7.92
N VAL A 145 9.57 7.48 8.03
CA VAL A 145 10.65 6.49 7.93
C VAL A 145 11.36 6.59 6.58
N ILE A 146 10.61 6.58 5.48
CA ILE A 146 11.18 6.62 4.12
C ILE A 146 11.89 7.96 3.87
N ALA A 147 11.35 9.08 4.35
CA ALA A 147 12.02 10.38 4.27
C ALA A 147 13.33 10.41 5.07
N LYS A 148 13.36 9.74 6.23
CA LYS A 148 14.55 9.67 7.09
C LYS A 148 15.68 8.83 6.50
N ILE A 149 15.38 7.69 5.89
CA ILE A 149 16.40 6.75 5.37
C ILE A 149 16.58 6.81 3.85
N GLY A 150 15.70 7.53 3.15
CA GLY A 150 15.67 7.61 1.70
C GLY A 150 15.16 6.32 1.04
N THR A 151 14.99 6.37 -0.28
CA THR A 151 14.50 5.24 -1.09
C THR A 151 15.51 4.09 -1.25
N GLY A 152 16.76 4.32 -0.86
CA GLY A 152 17.83 3.32 -0.85
C GLY A 152 18.28 2.87 0.54
N GLY A 153 17.73 3.46 1.62
CA GLY A 153 18.23 3.23 2.98
C GLY A 153 18.11 1.79 3.46
N GLY A 154 17.06 1.08 3.04
CA GLY A 154 16.80 -0.32 3.36
C GLY A 154 17.46 -1.32 2.42
N GLN A 155 18.29 -0.90 1.45
CA GLN A 155 18.81 -1.82 0.44
C GLN A 155 19.63 -2.97 1.06
N GLY A 156 19.17 -4.21 0.82
CA GLY A 156 19.79 -5.43 1.34
C GLY A 156 19.34 -5.82 2.77
N TYR A 157 18.45 -5.04 3.38
CA TYR A 157 17.89 -5.29 4.69
C TYR A 157 16.47 -5.87 4.63
N VAL A 158 16.12 -6.61 5.67
CA VAL A 158 14.74 -6.76 6.15
C VAL A 158 14.55 -5.79 7.31
N LEU A 159 13.49 -5.00 7.25
CA LEU A 159 13.15 -4.03 8.28
C LEU A 159 12.24 -4.71 9.31
N GLU A 160 12.56 -4.56 10.59
CA GLU A 160 11.65 -4.91 11.67
C GLU A 160 11.11 -3.62 12.29
N TYR A 161 9.81 -3.39 12.19
CA TYR A 161 9.16 -2.25 12.79
C TYR A 161 8.76 -2.57 14.23
N ARG A 162 9.26 -1.76 15.16
CA ARG A 162 9.21 -2.00 16.60
C ARG A 162 8.73 -0.75 17.33
N GLY A 163 8.44 -0.91 18.61
CA GLY A 163 8.12 0.18 19.52
C GLY A 163 6.62 0.39 19.75
N SER A 164 6.31 1.22 20.75
CA SER A 164 4.96 1.44 21.26
C SER A 164 3.98 1.95 20.21
N ALA A 165 4.41 2.86 19.33
CA ALA A 165 3.58 3.38 18.25
C ALA A 165 3.18 2.27 17.27
N ILE A 166 4.12 1.40 16.88
CA ILE A 166 3.86 0.26 15.98
C ILE A 166 2.92 -0.76 16.63
N ARG A 167 3.16 -1.12 17.90
CA ARG A 167 2.28 -2.02 18.64
C ARG A 167 0.86 -1.46 18.78
N GLY A 168 0.72 -0.15 18.92
CA GLY A 168 -0.56 0.54 19.01
C GLY A 168 -1.37 0.60 17.71
N LEU A 169 -0.79 0.25 16.56
CA LEU A 169 -1.51 0.24 15.28
C LEU A 169 -2.51 -0.92 15.19
N SER A 170 -3.63 -0.66 14.48
CA SER A 170 -4.50 -1.71 13.95
C SER A 170 -3.75 -2.61 12.97
N MET A 171 -4.29 -3.81 12.69
CA MET A 171 -3.68 -4.67 11.66
C MET A 171 -3.65 -4.04 10.27
N GLU A 172 -4.64 -3.22 9.92
CA GLU A 172 -4.69 -2.52 8.65
C GLU A 172 -3.62 -1.42 8.57
N GLY A 173 -3.38 -0.68 9.65
CA GLY A 173 -2.26 0.25 9.78
C GLY A 173 -0.89 -0.44 9.73
N ARG A 174 -0.73 -1.60 10.39
CA ARG A 174 0.51 -2.41 10.28
C ARG A 174 0.75 -2.84 8.84
N MET A 175 -0.29 -3.22 8.11
CA MET A 175 -0.19 -3.54 6.69
C MET A 175 0.21 -2.33 5.85
N THR A 176 -0.27 -1.12 6.14
CA THR A 176 0.21 0.12 5.50
C THR A 176 1.71 0.33 5.70
N VAL A 177 2.22 0.16 6.93
CA VAL A 177 3.66 0.30 7.22
C VAL A 177 4.49 -0.74 6.46
N CYS A 178 4.13 -2.02 6.58
CA CYS A 178 4.87 -3.08 5.91
C CYS A 178 4.80 -2.99 4.39
N ASN A 179 3.66 -2.57 3.81
CA ASN A 179 3.47 -2.39 2.37
C ASN A 179 4.57 -1.51 1.77
N MET A 180 4.84 -0.36 2.39
CA MET A 180 5.77 0.63 1.84
C MET A 180 7.24 0.40 2.23
N SER A 181 7.59 -0.76 2.81
CA SER A 181 9.00 -1.10 3.11
C SER A 181 9.86 -1.11 1.85
N ILE A 182 9.28 -1.54 0.72
CA ILE A 182 9.98 -1.58 -0.56
C ILE A 182 10.28 -0.19 -1.12
N GLU A 183 9.46 0.82 -0.79
CA GLU A 183 9.74 2.23 -1.12
C GLU A 183 10.91 2.80 -0.32
N ALA A 184 11.25 2.20 0.82
CA ALA A 184 12.49 2.48 1.55
C ALA A 184 13.70 1.68 0.99
N GLY A 185 13.50 0.88 -0.06
CA GLY A 185 14.52 0.02 -0.66
C GLY A 185 14.70 -1.34 0.03
N ALA A 186 13.90 -1.63 1.06
CA ALA A 186 13.98 -2.88 1.80
C ALA A 186 13.54 -4.09 1.00
N ARG A 187 14.07 -5.27 1.33
CA ARG A 187 13.57 -6.52 0.76
C ARG A 187 12.18 -6.87 1.27
N ALA A 188 11.96 -6.66 2.57
CA ALA A 188 10.72 -6.92 3.28
C ALA A 188 10.66 -6.01 4.52
N GLY A 189 9.47 -5.88 5.09
CA GLY A 189 9.29 -5.29 6.41
C GLY A 189 8.37 -6.16 7.24
N MET A 190 8.66 -6.31 8.54
CA MET A 190 7.96 -7.23 9.43
C MET A 190 7.60 -6.56 10.75
N ILE A 191 6.48 -7.00 11.33
CA ILE A 191 6.03 -6.64 12.67
C ILE A 191 5.77 -7.94 13.43
N ALA A 192 6.29 -8.04 14.65
CA ALA A 192 6.06 -9.22 15.50
C ALA A 192 4.55 -9.42 15.72
N PRO A 193 4.04 -10.66 15.58
CA PRO A 193 2.63 -10.95 15.77
C PRO A 193 2.28 -10.85 17.26
N ASP A 194 1.14 -10.24 17.55
CA ASP A 194 0.59 -10.13 18.90
C ASP A 194 -0.92 -10.39 18.90
N GLN A 195 -1.60 -10.06 20.00
CA GLN A 195 -3.04 -10.28 20.11
C GLN A 195 -3.84 -9.60 19.00
N THR A 196 -3.44 -8.39 18.55
CA THR A 196 -4.08 -7.70 17.42
C THR A 196 -3.98 -8.53 16.14
N THR A 197 -2.84 -9.19 15.92
CA THR A 197 -2.65 -10.11 14.79
C THR A 197 -3.54 -11.34 14.92
N PHE A 198 -3.61 -11.95 16.11
CA PHE A 198 -4.42 -13.15 16.34
C PHE A 198 -5.91 -12.86 16.15
N ASP A 199 -6.41 -11.77 16.74
CA ASP A 199 -7.81 -11.37 16.63
C ASP A 199 -8.21 -11.11 15.18
N TYR A 200 -7.32 -10.50 14.38
CA TYR A 200 -7.58 -10.28 12.97
C TYR A 200 -7.66 -11.56 12.14
N VAL A 201 -6.82 -12.58 12.43
CA VAL A 201 -6.78 -13.83 11.66
C VAL A 201 -7.90 -14.79 12.09
N GLN A 202 -8.35 -14.72 13.34
CA GLN A 202 -9.34 -15.64 13.89
C GLN A 202 -10.63 -15.68 13.07
N GLY A 203 -11.09 -16.90 12.75
CA GLY A 203 -12.36 -17.11 12.05
C GLY A 203 -12.35 -16.77 10.55
N ARG A 204 -11.22 -16.38 9.97
CA ARG A 204 -11.10 -16.23 8.51
C ARG A 204 -11.14 -17.58 7.81
N GLU A 205 -11.66 -17.60 6.59
CA GLU A 205 -11.97 -18.84 5.85
C GLU A 205 -10.76 -19.78 5.69
N LYS A 206 -9.56 -19.22 5.47
CA LYS A 206 -8.31 -19.98 5.28
C LYS A 206 -7.42 -20.00 6.52
N ALA A 207 -7.89 -19.47 7.64
CA ALA A 207 -7.18 -19.56 8.92
C ALA A 207 -7.34 -20.96 9.55
N PRO A 208 -6.40 -21.39 10.41
CA PRO A 208 -6.57 -22.58 11.23
C PRO A 208 -7.82 -22.48 12.10
N ASN A 209 -8.42 -23.62 12.44
CA ASN A 209 -9.62 -23.69 13.30
C ASN A 209 -9.52 -24.83 14.32
N GLY A 210 -10.33 -24.76 15.38
CA GLY A 210 -10.32 -25.76 16.45
C GLY A 210 -8.94 -25.93 17.08
N GLN A 211 -8.47 -27.16 17.23
CA GLN A 211 -7.15 -27.45 17.82
C GLN A 211 -5.99 -26.85 17.00
N GLU A 212 -6.10 -26.81 15.67
CA GLU A 212 -5.05 -26.23 14.81
C GLU A 212 -4.89 -24.73 15.07
N TRP A 213 -5.97 -24.04 15.44
CA TRP A 213 -5.91 -22.64 15.87
C TRP A 213 -5.13 -22.47 17.16
N ASP A 214 -5.44 -23.28 18.17
CA ASP A 214 -4.76 -23.20 19.47
C ASP A 214 -3.26 -23.50 19.34
N ASP A 215 -2.91 -24.51 18.55
CA ASP A 215 -1.53 -24.88 18.25
C ASP A 215 -0.80 -23.78 17.46
N ALA A 216 -1.47 -23.19 16.46
CA ALA A 216 -0.92 -22.09 15.66
C ALA A 216 -0.67 -20.85 16.52
N VAL A 217 -1.62 -20.43 17.36
CA VAL A 217 -1.45 -19.29 18.26
C VAL A 217 -0.35 -19.55 19.28
N ALA A 218 -0.23 -20.78 19.81
CA ALA A 218 0.87 -21.15 20.69
C ALA A 218 2.24 -20.99 20.03
N TYR A 219 2.37 -21.41 18.76
CA TYR A 219 3.57 -21.19 17.96
C TYR A 219 3.80 -19.70 17.63
N TRP A 220 2.76 -18.96 17.21
CA TRP A 220 2.90 -17.56 16.84
C TRP A 220 3.35 -16.68 18.00
N LYS A 221 2.97 -17.03 19.25
CA LYS A 221 3.45 -16.38 20.46
C LYS A 221 4.96 -16.53 20.71
N THR A 222 5.65 -17.40 19.97
CA THR A 222 7.11 -17.53 20.02
C THR A 222 7.83 -16.74 18.93
N LEU A 223 7.11 -16.06 18.03
CA LEU A 223 7.67 -15.36 16.87
C LEU A 223 7.98 -13.90 17.16
N PHE A 224 8.66 -13.63 18.27
CA PHE A 224 9.15 -12.30 18.60
C PHE A 224 10.67 -12.30 18.63
N THR A 225 11.24 -11.12 18.49
CA THR A 225 12.68 -10.92 18.54
C THR A 225 13.18 -11.04 19.97
N ASP A 226 14.24 -11.83 20.17
CA ASP A 226 14.89 -12.01 21.47
C ASP A 226 15.39 -10.67 22.05
N ASP A 227 15.39 -10.52 23.37
CA ASP A 227 15.77 -9.26 24.06
C ASP A 227 17.24 -8.85 23.80
N ASP A 228 18.10 -9.82 23.50
CA ASP A 228 19.52 -9.65 23.20
C ASP A 228 19.86 -9.69 21.70
N ALA A 229 18.85 -9.63 20.83
CA ALA A 229 19.05 -9.62 19.39
C ALA A 229 19.82 -8.37 18.92
N GLU A 230 20.89 -8.59 18.18
CA GLU A 230 21.67 -7.53 17.53
C GLU A 230 21.15 -7.30 16.10
N PHE A 231 20.98 -6.03 15.73
CA PHE A 231 20.61 -5.62 14.38
C PHE A 231 21.81 -5.02 13.66
N ASP A 232 21.93 -5.29 12.36
CA ASP A 232 22.99 -4.69 11.53
C ASP A 232 22.85 -3.15 11.43
N ALA A 233 21.64 -2.62 11.60
CA ALA A 233 21.34 -1.19 11.65
C ALA A 233 20.14 -0.89 12.55
N VAL A 234 20.11 0.32 13.13
CA VAL A 234 19.01 0.80 13.98
C VAL A 234 18.62 2.22 13.57
N VAL A 235 17.32 2.48 13.48
CA VAL A 235 16.73 3.79 13.18
C VAL A 235 15.65 4.08 14.21
N ASP A 236 15.81 5.16 14.96
CA ASP A 236 14.85 5.56 16.00
C ASP A 236 14.00 6.76 15.53
N ILE A 237 12.69 6.72 15.80
CA ILE A 237 11.73 7.79 15.54
C ILE A 237 10.89 8.02 16.80
N ASP A 238 10.77 9.28 17.22
CA ASP A 238 9.84 9.69 18.28
C ASP A 238 8.46 9.96 17.66
N ALA A 239 7.51 9.08 17.94
CA ALA A 239 6.15 9.14 17.42
C ALA A 239 5.42 10.43 17.82
N SER A 240 5.72 10.98 19.00
CA SER A 240 5.06 12.17 19.54
C SER A 240 5.39 13.44 18.76
N THR A 241 6.46 13.41 17.95
CA THR A 241 6.89 14.51 17.09
C THR A 241 6.29 14.44 15.68
N LEU A 242 5.63 13.33 15.35
CA LEU A 242 5.03 13.15 14.02
C LEU A 242 3.82 14.05 13.85
N THR A 243 3.62 14.47 12.62
CA THR A 243 2.46 15.25 12.16
C THR A 243 2.01 14.66 10.81
N PRO A 244 0.84 15.02 10.27
CA PRO A 244 0.45 14.59 8.95
C PRO A 244 1.56 14.84 7.92
N PHE A 245 1.85 13.87 7.07
CA PHE A 245 3.03 13.84 6.20
C PHE A 245 2.62 13.77 4.73
N VAL A 246 3.42 14.36 3.85
CA VAL A 246 3.17 14.38 2.41
C VAL A 246 4.46 14.31 1.61
N THR A 247 4.44 13.63 0.46
CA THR A 247 5.54 13.75 -0.51
C THR A 247 5.42 15.02 -1.32
N TRP A 248 6.46 15.85 -1.38
CA TRP A 248 6.48 17.06 -2.21
C TRP A 248 7.08 16.80 -3.60
N GLY A 249 7.97 15.81 -3.72
CA GLY A 249 8.73 15.52 -4.95
C GLY A 249 8.20 14.35 -5.77
N THR A 250 9.12 13.67 -6.47
CA THR A 250 8.83 12.59 -7.44
C THR A 250 9.17 11.19 -6.93
N ASN A 251 9.47 11.05 -5.65
CA ASN A 251 9.61 9.73 -5.03
C ASN A 251 9.22 9.77 -3.53
N PRO A 252 8.99 8.61 -2.90
CA PRO A 252 8.54 8.55 -1.50
C PRO A 252 9.55 9.08 -0.47
N GLY A 253 10.84 9.13 -0.81
CA GLY A 253 11.89 9.72 0.04
C GLY A 253 11.84 11.24 0.07
N GLN A 254 11.20 11.89 -0.90
CA GLN A 254 10.99 13.34 -0.93
C GLN A 254 9.71 13.70 -0.17
N GLY A 255 9.68 13.39 1.12
CA GLY A 255 8.57 13.62 2.02
C GLY A 255 8.89 14.62 3.13
N LEU A 256 7.87 15.36 3.56
CA LEU A 256 7.94 16.35 4.64
C LEU A 256 6.64 16.36 5.47
N PRO A 257 6.70 16.87 6.71
CA PRO A 257 5.51 17.29 7.43
C PRO A 257 4.64 18.21 6.57
N LEU A 258 3.31 18.04 6.58
CA LEU A 258 2.36 18.86 5.84
C LEU A 258 2.46 20.35 6.22
N SER A 259 2.92 20.66 7.42
CA SER A 259 3.15 22.04 7.88
C SER A 259 4.41 22.70 7.30
N ALA A 260 5.24 21.96 6.57
CA ALA A 260 6.47 22.48 5.98
C ALA A 260 6.20 23.24 4.67
N SER A 261 7.29 23.75 4.08
CA SER A 261 7.30 24.36 2.75
C SER A 261 8.10 23.52 1.77
N VAL A 262 7.81 23.70 0.48
CA VAL A 262 8.58 23.11 -0.63
C VAL A 262 10.07 23.48 -0.50
N PRO A 263 11.00 22.51 -0.53
CA PRO A 263 12.44 22.78 -0.44
C PRO A 263 13.01 23.62 -1.57
N SER A 264 14.13 24.30 -1.29
CA SER A 264 14.97 24.97 -2.28
C SER A 264 16.16 24.10 -2.66
N PRO A 265 16.67 24.18 -3.91
CA PRO A 265 17.98 23.62 -4.25
C PRO A 265 19.12 24.13 -3.36
N ASP A 266 18.96 25.31 -2.74
CA ASP A 266 19.91 25.89 -1.79
C ASP A 266 19.93 25.15 -0.44
N ASP A 267 18.90 24.35 -0.13
CA ASP A 267 18.81 23.53 1.09
C ASP A 267 19.55 22.18 0.93
N ALA A 268 20.08 21.89 -0.27
CA ALA A 268 20.68 20.61 -0.61
C ALA A 268 21.95 20.32 0.20
N THR A 269 22.14 19.04 0.53
CA THR A 269 23.32 18.57 1.28
C THR A 269 24.55 18.36 0.41
N ASP A 270 24.36 18.08 -0.88
CA ASP A 270 25.41 17.94 -1.88
C ASP A 270 24.89 18.24 -3.31
N ASP A 271 25.78 18.16 -4.31
CA ASP A 271 25.42 18.43 -5.71
C ASP A 271 24.43 17.41 -6.30
N VAL A 272 24.43 16.17 -5.84
CA VAL A 272 23.51 15.12 -6.31
C VAL A 272 22.10 15.41 -5.80
N ASP A 273 21.99 15.75 -4.51
CA ASP A 273 20.76 16.16 -3.86
C ASP A 273 20.20 17.45 -4.49
N ARG A 274 21.06 18.44 -4.77
CA ARG A 274 20.67 19.68 -5.45
C ARG A 274 20.02 19.42 -6.80
N VAL A 275 20.65 18.60 -7.64
CA VAL A 275 20.10 18.23 -8.96
C VAL A 275 18.81 17.42 -8.82
N ALA A 276 18.71 16.55 -7.81
CA ALA A 276 17.49 15.80 -7.53
C ALA A 276 16.31 16.71 -7.12
N ILE A 277 16.57 17.74 -6.31
CA ILE A 277 15.59 18.75 -5.93
C ILE A 277 15.17 19.57 -7.16
N GLU A 278 16.12 20.12 -7.93
CA GLU A 278 15.83 20.90 -9.14
C GLU A 278 14.92 20.14 -10.12
N ARG A 279 15.24 18.87 -10.40
CA ARG A 279 14.45 18.02 -11.29
C ARG A 279 13.06 17.72 -10.72
N ALA A 280 12.97 17.45 -9.42
CA ALA A 280 11.69 17.19 -8.78
C ALA A 280 10.79 18.43 -8.82
N LEU A 281 11.34 19.62 -8.57
CA LEU A 281 10.61 20.89 -8.66
C LEU A 281 10.14 21.19 -10.09
N GLU A 282 10.96 20.92 -11.10
CA GLU A 282 10.58 21.09 -12.52
C GLU A 282 9.42 20.15 -12.89
N TYR A 283 9.52 18.86 -12.54
CA TYR A 283 8.47 17.88 -12.84
C TYR A 283 7.17 18.19 -12.10
N MET A 284 7.29 18.43 -10.79
CA MET A 284 6.17 18.70 -9.90
C MET A 284 5.63 20.12 -10.08
N ASP A 285 6.32 21.00 -10.81
CA ASP A 285 5.95 22.40 -11.04
C ASP A 285 5.61 23.10 -9.73
N LEU A 286 6.61 23.08 -8.85
CA LEU A 286 6.54 23.67 -7.53
C LEU A 286 7.59 24.77 -7.42
N THR A 287 7.20 25.88 -6.80
CA THR A 287 8.11 26.98 -6.49
C THR A 287 8.70 26.76 -5.08
N PRO A 288 10.04 26.85 -4.89
CA PRO A 288 10.65 26.80 -3.56
C PRO A 288 10.01 27.76 -2.56
N GLY A 289 9.89 27.32 -1.31
CA GLY A 289 9.32 28.11 -0.22
C GLY A 289 7.79 28.15 -0.17
N THR A 290 7.09 27.66 -1.21
CA THR A 290 5.62 27.54 -1.19
C THR A 290 5.21 26.65 0.00
N PRO A 291 4.34 27.12 0.92
CA PRO A 291 3.80 26.24 1.96
C PRO A 291 3.12 25.03 1.32
N LEU A 292 3.35 23.82 1.86
CA LEU A 292 2.75 22.61 1.29
C LEU A 292 1.22 22.69 1.31
N ARG A 293 0.66 23.32 2.34
CA ARG A 293 -0.78 23.61 2.43
C ARG A 293 -1.32 24.50 1.31
N ASP A 294 -0.49 25.29 0.62
CA ASP A 294 -0.92 26.14 -0.48
C ASP A 294 -0.86 25.44 -1.85
N VAL A 295 -0.38 24.20 -1.90
CA VAL A 295 -0.30 23.41 -3.14
C VAL A 295 -1.70 22.95 -3.55
N ALA A 296 -2.22 23.56 -4.62
CA ALA A 296 -3.53 23.24 -5.20
C ALA A 296 -3.54 21.85 -5.85
N VAL A 297 -4.63 21.10 -5.69
CA VAL A 297 -4.80 19.72 -6.18
C VAL A 297 -6.02 19.63 -7.09
N ASP A 298 -5.92 18.86 -8.17
CA ASP A 298 -7.01 18.64 -9.13
C ASP A 298 -7.78 17.33 -8.83
N THR A 299 -7.05 16.27 -8.46
CA THR A 299 -7.61 14.92 -8.29
C THR A 299 -7.22 14.29 -6.96
N VAL A 300 -8.19 13.78 -6.21
CA VAL A 300 -7.94 12.98 -5.01
C VAL A 300 -8.22 11.51 -5.30
N PHE A 301 -7.28 10.64 -4.93
CA PHE A 301 -7.43 9.20 -5.05
C PHE A 301 -7.32 8.51 -3.69
N ILE A 302 -8.39 7.84 -3.28
CA ILE A 302 -8.48 7.05 -2.05
C ILE A 302 -8.65 5.58 -2.44
N GLY A 303 -7.62 4.77 -2.22
CA GLY A 303 -7.63 3.34 -2.52
C GLY A 303 -6.24 2.71 -2.53
N SER A 304 -6.05 1.71 -3.39
CA SER A 304 -4.86 0.85 -3.50
C SER A 304 -4.75 -0.24 -2.42
N CYS A 305 -3.73 -1.09 -2.54
CA CYS A 305 -3.39 -2.07 -1.50
C CYS A 305 -2.80 -1.44 -0.23
N THR A 306 -2.43 -0.16 -0.28
CA THR A 306 -1.83 0.55 0.86
C THR A 306 -2.91 1.05 1.80
N ASN A 307 -3.93 1.70 1.24
CA ASN A 307 -4.97 2.43 1.98
C ASN A 307 -6.33 2.38 1.25
N GLY A 308 -6.81 1.18 0.95
CA GLY A 308 -8.12 0.90 0.34
C GLY A 308 -8.92 -0.14 1.11
N ARG A 309 -8.61 -0.34 2.40
CA ARG A 309 -9.31 -1.28 3.28
C ARG A 309 -10.46 -0.57 3.99
N ILE A 310 -11.22 -1.31 4.79
CA ILE A 310 -12.44 -0.74 5.37
C ILE A 310 -12.14 0.39 6.37
N GLU A 311 -11.05 0.32 7.15
CA GLU A 311 -10.71 1.40 8.08
C GLU A 311 -10.36 2.70 7.34
N ASP A 312 -9.64 2.58 6.23
CA ASP A 312 -9.25 3.74 5.40
C ASP A 312 -10.48 4.44 4.83
N LEU A 313 -11.46 3.65 4.35
CA LEU A 313 -12.71 4.17 3.80
C LEU A 313 -13.56 4.83 4.87
N ARG A 314 -13.63 4.27 6.09
CA ARG A 314 -14.33 4.90 7.21
C ARG A 314 -13.72 6.25 7.57
N VAL A 315 -12.39 6.34 7.69
CA VAL A 315 -11.69 7.60 7.97
C VAL A 315 -12.02 8.66 6.91
N ALA A 316 -12.00 8.28 5.63
CA ALA A 316 -12.34 9.21 4.56
C ALA A 316 -13.81 9.62 4.57
N ALA A 317 -14.73 8.68 4.81
CA ALA A 317 -16.17 8.95 4.88
C ALA A 317 -16.52 9.85 6.06
N ASP A 318 -15.94 9.63 7.25
CA ASP A 318 -16.17 10.46 8.45
C ASP A 318 -15.83 11.94 8.19
N ILE A 319 -14.79 12.20 7.40
CA ILE A 319 -14.38 13.56 7.02
C ILE A 319 -15.31 14.17 5.98
N LEU A 320 -15.75 13.37 5.01
CA LEU A 320 -16.60 13.82 3.90
C LEU A 320 -18.08 13.89 4.26
N GLN A 321 -18.51 13.29 5.36
CA GLN A 321 -19.91 13.28 5.76
C GLN A 321 -20.47 14.69 5.94
N GLY A 322 -21.50 15.02 5.16
CA GLY A 322 -22.11 16.36 5.16
C GLY A 322 -21.24 17.44 4.53
N ARG A 323 -20.22 17.07 3.75
CA ARG A 323 -19.36 17.99 2.99
C ARG A 323 -19.45 17.67 1.50
N GLU A 324 -19.07 18.65 0.69
CA GLU A 324 -18.98 18.51 -0.76
C GLU A 324 -17.52 18.61 -1.18
N VAL A 325 -17.14 17.80 -2.16
CA VAL A 325 -15.89 17.93 -2.90
C VAL A 325 -15.90 19.29 -3.60
N LYS A 326 -14.77 19.99 -3.55
CA LYS A 326 -14.63 21.31 -4.17
C LYS A 326 -14.97 21.28 -5.66
N GLU A 327 -15.67 22.30 -6.12
CA GLU A 327 -16.01 22.46 -7.53
C GLU A 327 -14.76 22.35 -8.43
N GLY A 328 -14.87 21.53 -9.48
CA GLY A 328 -13.80 21.29 -10.44
C GLY A 328 -12.79 20.21 -10.04
N MET A 329 -12.85 19.70 -8.80
CA MET A 329 -12.03 18.55 -8.39
C MET A 329 -12.66 17.22 -8.74
N ARG A 330 -11.81 16.21 -8.94
CA ARG A 330 -12.22 14.82 -9.07
C ARG A 330 -11.82 14.03 -7.83
N LEU A 331 -12.79 13.40 -7.16
CA LEU A 331 -12.52 12.44 -6.08
C LEU A 331 -12.80 11.01 -6.57
N MET A 332 -11.79 10.15 -6.55
CA MET A 332 -11.89 8.73 -6.85
C MET A 332 -11.77 7.91 -5.58
N VAL A 333 -12.76 7.05 -5.30
CA VAL A 333 -12.71 6.11 -4.18
C VAL A 333 -12.78 4.68 -4.70
N VAL A 334 -11.70 3.92 -4.45
CA VAL A 334 -11.47 2.57 -5.00
C VAL A 334 -11.19 1.58 -3.87
N PRO A 335 -12.15 0.71 -3.52
CA PRO A 335 -11.94 -0.34 -2.55
C PRO A 335 -10.84 -1.33 -2.97
N GLY A 336 -10.12 -1.86 -2.00
CA GLY A 336 -9.05 -2.84 -2.23
C GLY A 336 -9.53 -4.23 -2.64
N SER A 337 -10.80 -4.56 -2.36
CA SER A 337 -11.44 -5.82 -2.77
C SER A 337 -12.96 -5.66 -2.93
N ALA A 338 -13.58 -6.59 -3.64
CA ALA A 338 -15.03 -6.67 -3.77
C ALA A 338 -15.72 -6.85 -2.42
N ARG A 339 -15.12 -7.61 -1.50
CA ARG A 339 -15.63 -7.76 -0.12
C ARG A 339 -15.56 -6.47 0.68
N VAL A 340 -14.47 -5.71 0.60
CA VAL A 340 -14.37 -4.38 1.23
C VAL A 340 -15.42 -3.45 0.64
N ARG A 341 -15.60 -3.47 -0.69
CA ARG A 341 -16.65 -2.69 -1.37
C ARG A 341 -18.05 -3.01 -0.84
N LEU A 342 -18.42 -4.30 -0.78
CA LEU A 342 -19.72 -4.73 -0.27
C LEU A 342 -19.93 -4.38 1.20
N GLN A 343 -18.87 -4.48 2.01
CA GLN A 343 -18.92 -4.07 3.41
C GLN A 343 -19.16 -2.56 3.53
N ALA A 344 -18.41 -1.74 2.78
CA ALA A 344 -18.59 -0.29 2.74
C ALA A 344 -20.01 0.10 2.31
N GLU A 345 -20.58 -0.60 1.31
CA GLU A 345 -21.97 -0.41 0.86
C GLU A 345 -22.99 -0.78 1.95
N SER A 346 -22.75 -1.87 2.69
CA SER A 346 -23.63 -2.24 3.82
C SER A 346 -23.57 -1.25 4.99
N GLU A 347 -22.45 -0.54 5.13
CA GLU A 347 -22.22 0.48 6.14
C GLU A 347 -22.68 1.87 5.66
N GLY A 348 -23.08 2.00 4.39
CA GLY A 348 -23.53 3.26 3.77
C GLY A 348 -22.41 4.24 3.45
N LEU A 349 -21.14 3.80 3.46
CA LEU A 349 -19.99 4.66 3.17
C LEU A 349 -19.96 5.09 1.70
N ASP A 350 -20.41 4.22 0.79
CA ASP A 350 -20.55 4.51 -0.64
C ASP A 350 -21.46 5.73 -0.89
N GLN A 351 -22.57 5.83 -0.14
CA GLN A 351 -23.49 6.96 -0.24
C GLN A 351 -22.84 8.25 0.24
N VAL A 352 -22.05 8.21 1.33
CA VAL A 352 -21.29 9.39 1.78
C VAL A 352 -20.36 9.91 0.69
N PHE A 353 -19.64 9.02 0.00
CA PHE A 353 -18.76 9.43 -1.09
C PHE A 353 -19.53 9.99 -2.29
N LEU A 354 -20.65 9.37 -2.66
CA LEU A 354 -21.49 9.84 -3.78
C LEU A 354 -22.15 11.18 -3.48
N GLU A 355 -22.68 11.36 -2.26
CA GLU A 355 -23.31 12.60 -1.80
C GLU A 355 -22.30 13.76 -1.73
N ALA A 356 -21.05 13.47 -1.36
CA ALA A 356 -19.98 14.45 -1.41
C ALA A 356 -19.57 14.82 -2.85
N GLY A 357 -20.08 14.15 -3.88
CA GLY A 357 -19.71 14.38 -5.29
C GLY A 357 -18.49 13.56 -5.75
N GLY A 358 -18.08 12.56 -4.98
CA GLY A 358 -17.03 11.62 -5.35
C GLY A 358 -17.51 10.46 -6.22
N GLU A 359 -16.55 9.77 -6.81
CA GLU A 359 -16.77 8.61 -7.66
C GLU A 359 -16.56 7.33 -6.86
N TRP A 360 -17.63 6.56 -6.64
CA TRP A 360 -17.56 5.22 -6.06
C TRP A 360 -17.25 4.17 -7.15
N ARG A 361 -16.09 3.52 -7.07
CA ARG A 361 -15.58 2.63 -8.12
C ARG A 361 -15.63 1.14 -7.72
N GLY A 362 -15.41 0.27 -8.71
CA GLY A 362 -15.14 -1.15 -8.50
C GLY A 362 -13.75 -1.41 -7.91
N ALA A 363 -13.53 -2.59 -7.33
CA ALA A 363 -12.27 -2.91 -6.67
C ALA A 363 -11.12 -3.23 -7.63
N GLY A 364 -9.92 -2.72 -7.35
CA GLY A 364 -8.72 -3.00 -8.15
C GLY A 364 -7.56 -2.06 -7.87
N CYS A 365 -6.40 -2.31 -8.48
CA CYS A 365 -5.22 -1.45 -8.31
C CYS A 365 -5.45 -0.02 -8.79
N SER A 366 -6.24 0.17 -9.86
CA SER A 366 -6.63 1.48 -10.37
C SER A 366 -5.43 2.40 -10.63
N MET A 367 -5.58 3.68 -10.32
CA MET A 367 -4.59 4.73 -10.51
C MET A 367 -3.31 4.50 -9.68
N CYS A 368 -3.28 3.58 -8.71
CA CYS A 368 -2.05 3.22 -7.99
C CYS A 368 -0.94 2.74 -8.94
N LEU A 369 -1.31 2.13 -10.06
CA LEU A 369 -0.41 1.61 -11.08
C LEU A 369 -0.62 2.24 -12.46
N GLY A 370 -1.82 2.75 -12.76
CA GLY A 370 -2.10 3.41 -14.04
C GLY A 370 -2.01 2.48 -15.26
N MET A 371 -2.16 1.16 -15.05
CA MET A 371 -2.22 0.16 -16.12
C MET A 371 -3.64 0.00 -16.70
N ASN A 372 -4.65 0.49 -16.00
CA ASN A 372 -6.04 0.51 -16.46
C ASN A 372 -6.42 1.95 -16.93
N PRO A 373 -7.69 2.22 -17.31
CA PRO A 373 -8.11 3.56 -17.74
C PRO A 373 -8.00 4.67 -16.67
N ASP A 374 -7.80 4.31 -15.40
CA ASP A 374 -7.70 5.28 -14.31
C ASP A 374 -6.29 5.91 -14.32
N LYS A 375 -6.16 7.06 -15.01
CA LYS A 375 -4.89 7.79 -15.15
C LYS A 375 -5.08 9.29 -14.97
N LEU A 376 -4.03 9.93 -14.51
CA LEU A 376 -3.84 11.38 -14.58
C LEU A 376 -3.46 11.80 -16.01
N THR A 377 -3.85 13.01 -16.35
CA THR A 377 -3.46 13.72 -17.57
C THR A 377 -2.21 14.59 -17.33
N PRO A 378 -1.47 14.98 -18.37
CA PRO A 378 -0.27 15.81 -18.20
C PRO A 378 -0.56 17.13 -17.48
N GLY A 379 0.19 17.40 -16.40
CA GLY A 379 0.04 18.60 -15.57
C GLY A 379 -0.98 18.46 -14.42
N GLU A 380 -1.87 17.47 -14.48
CA GLU A 380 -2.85 17.19 -13.44
C GLU A 380 -2.15 16.75 -12.15
N ARG A 381 -2.52 17.38 -11.03
CA ARG A 381 -1.95 17.10 -9.72
C ARG A 381 -2.90 16.31 -8.85
N SER A 382 -2.37 15.25 -8.22
CA SER A 382 -3.13 14.39 -7.34
C SER A 382 -2.59 14.33 -5.91
N ALA A 383 -3.51 14.30 -4.94
CA ALA A 383 -3.27 13.76 -3.61
C ALA A 383 -3.79 12.31 -3.56
N SER A 384 -2.88 11.36 -3.36
CA SER A 384 -3.14 9.93 -3.53
C SER A 384 -2.78 9.15 -2.27
N THR A 385 -3.66 8.24 -1.86
CA THR A 385 -3.37 7.31 -0.76
C THR A 385 -2.54 6.10 -1.20
N SER A 386 -2.05 6.08 -2.45
CA SER A 386 -1.11 5.08 -2.96
C SER A 386 0.26 5.14 -2.27
N ASN A 387 1.19 4.29 -2.73
CA ASN A 387 2.55 4.14 -2.20
C ASN A 387 3.64 4.65 -3.14
N ARG A 388 3.35 4.97 -4.40
CA ARG A 388 4.35 5.41 -5.39
C ARG A 388 3.92 6.66 -6.14
N ASN A 389 4.82 7.63 -6.19
CA ASN A 389 4.71 8.88 -6.95
C ASN A 389 5.88 9.10 -7.93
N PHE A 390 6.57 8.02 -8.33
CA PHE A 390 7.56 8.09 -9.42
C PHE A 390 6.96 8.69 -10.68
N GLU A 391 7.78 9.44 -11.44
CA GLU A 391 7.35 10.12 -12.66
C GLU A 391 6.60 9.17 -13.60
N GLY A 392 5.40 9.57 -14.02
CA GLY A 392 4.56 8.80 -14.94
C GLY A 392 3.80 7.63 -14.31
N ARG A 393 3.97 7.33 -13.02
CA ARG A 393 3.39 6.17 -12.33
C ARG A 393 1.86 6.13 -12.44
N GLN A 394 1.20 7.25 -12.24
CA GLN A 394 -0.26 7.35 -12.28
C GLN A 394 -0.77 7.88 -13.63
N GLY A 395 0.10 8.01 -14.63
CA GLY A 395 -0.20 8.66 -15.90
C GLY A 395 0.99 9.52 -16.36
N PRO A 396 1.38 9.47 -17.65
CA PRO A 396 2.48 10.30 -18.16
C PRO A 396 2.26 11.79 -17.89
N GLY A 397 3.21 12.44 -17.21
CA GLY A 397 3.15 13.86 -16.86
C GLY A 397 2.21 14.23 -15.70
N GLY A 398 1.56 13.25 -15.05
CA GLY A 398 0.79 13.49 -13.84
C GLY A 398 1.67 13.69 -12.60
N ARG A 399 1.25 14.55 -11.67
CA ARG A 399 2.03 14.97 -10.50
C ARG A 399 1.38 14.44 -9.23
N THR A 400 2.03 13.51 -8.52
CA THR A 400 1.40 12.81 -7.39
C THR A 400 2.05 13.16 -6.06
N HIS A 401 1.21 13.48 -5.08
CA HIS A 401 1.55 13.60 -3.66
C HIS A 401 0.98 12.41 -2.90
N LEU A 402 1.83 11.64 -2.22
CA LEU A 402 1.41 10.54 -1.35
C LEU A 402 0.98 11.10 0.01
N VAL A 403 -0.22 10.74 0.43
CA VAL A 403 -0.84 11.24 1.67
C VAL A 403 -1.60 10.12 2.39
N SER A 404 -2.02 10.37 3.63
CA SER A 404 -2.95 9.53 4.39
C SER A 404 -4.40 9.68 3.88
N PRO A 405 -5.30 8.73 4.16
CA PRO A 405 -6.73 8.86 3.84
C PRO A 405 -7.36 10.14 4.40
N ALA A 406 -6.98 10.52 5.62
CA ALA A 406 -7.47 11.72 6.26
C ALA A 406 -7.05 12.98 5.49
N VAL A 407 -5.77 13.09 5.12
CA VAL A 407 -5.26 14.21 4.33
C VAL A 407 -5.86 14.24 2.92
N ALA A 408 -6.04 13.08 2.28
CA ALA A 408 -6.71 12.98 0.99
C ALA A 408 -8.16 13.50 1.06
N ALA A 409 -8.94 13.03 2.02
CA ALA A 409 -10.34 13.43 2.20
C ALA A 409 -10.47 14.94 2.50
N SER A 410 -9.63 15.48 3.38
CA SER A 410 -9.60 16.92 3.65
C SER A 410 -9.20 17.74 2.43
N THR A 411 -8.22 17.26 1.66
CA THR A 411 -7.79 17.89 0.40
C THR A 411 -8.91 17.92 -0.64
N ALA A 412 -9.78 16.91 -0.68
CA ALA A 412 -10.92 16.88 -1.61
C ALA A 412 -11.93 18.01 -1.33
N VAL A 413 -12.04 18.46 -0.08
CA VAL A 413 -12.95 19.53 0.34
C VAL A 413 -12.35 20.92 0.08
N THR A 414 -11.05 21.10 0.31
CA THR A 414 -10.38 22.41 0.24
C THR A 414 -9.72 22.71 -1.10
N GLY A 415 -9.35 21.65 -1.85
CA GLY A 415 -8.62 21.70 -3.11
C GLY A 415 -7.18 22.16 -3.02
N HIS A 416 -6.59 22.05 -1.83
CA HIS A 416 -5.16 22.16 -1.60
C HIS A 416 -4.77 21.14 -0.51
N LEU A 417 -3.50 20.75 -0.43
CA LEU A 417 -3.07 19.75 0.55
C LEU A 417 -3.49 20.17 1.98
N SER A 418 -4.33 19.37 2.62
CA SER A 418 -5.00 19.74 3.88
C SER A 418 -5.14 18.56 4.81
N SER A 419 -5.15 18.83 6.11
CA SER A 419 -5.45 17.88 7.18
C SER A 419 -6.86 18.12 7.73
N PRO A 420 -7.40 17.20 8.57
CA PRO A 420 -8.69 17.42 9.23
C PRO A 420 -8.76 18.71 10.05
N ALA A 421 -7.63 19.13 10.63
CA ALA A 421 -7.54 20.37 11.41
C ALA A 421 -7.76 21.64 10.56
N ASP A 422 -7.62 21.55 9.24
CA ASP A 422 -7.81 22.67 8.31
C ASP A 422 -9.28 22.83 7.85
N LEU A 423 -10.19 21.94 8.28
CA LEU A 423 -11.63 21.95 7.94
C LEU A 423 -12.53 22.65 8.99
N ALA A 424 -11.94 23.17 10.05
CA ALA A 424 -12.63 23.70 11.23
C ALA A 424 -13.25 25.09 11.03
#